data_AF-A0A965B5X6-F1
#
_entry.id   AF-A0A965B5X6-F1
#
_cell.length_a   1.000
_cell.length_b   1.000
_cell.length_c   1.000
_cell.angle_alpha   90.00
_cell.angle_beta   90.00
_cell.angle_gamma   90.00
#
_symmetry.space_group_name_H-M   'P 1'
#
loop_
_entity.id
_entity.type
_entity.pdbx_description
1 polymer ?
#
loop_
_entity_poly.entity_id
_entity_poly.type
_entity_poly.pdbx_seq_one_letter_code
_entity_poly.pdbx_strand_id
1 'polypeptide(L)' 'MQRDDDVMVLVEIPAGSRNKYEVDEATGRIMLDRMLFTAMRYPADYGYIEGTLAEDGDPLDALVLLGEPTFPGCWI' A
#
# COMPACT_ATOMS: atom_id res chain seq x y z
N MET A 1 11.92 0.68 18.56
CA MET A 1 13.30 0.17 18.43
C MET A 1 13.26 -0.73 17.22
N GLN A 2 13.75 -0.24 16.08
CA GLN A 2 13.67 -0.90 14.78
C GLN A 2 14.85 -1.88 14.66
N ARG A 3 14.58 -3.12 14.25
CA ARG A 3 15.58 -4.16 14.03
C ARG A 3 16.15 -4.01 12.62
N ASP A 4 17.33 -4.57 12.37
CA ASP A 4 17.99 -4.49 11.06
C ASP A 4 17.20 -5.18 9.94
N ASP A 5 16.28 -6.09 10.28
CA ASP A 5 15.44 -6.81 9.32
C ASP A 5 14.04 -6.19 9.14
N ASP A 6 13.74 -5.10 9.84
CA ASP A 6 12.45 -4.42 9.72
C ASP A 6 12.41 -3.60 8.41
N VAL A 7 11.26 -3.59 7.75
CA VAL A 7 11.00 -2.78 6.55
C VAL A 7 9.87 -1.80 6.80
N MET A 8 9.93 -0.64 6.15
CA MET A 8 8.86 0.36 6.21
C MET A 8 7.92 0.19 5.02
N VAL A 9 6.62 0.10 5.28
CA VAL A 9 5.58 -0.01 4.25
C VAL A 9 4.66 1.20 4.30
N LEU A 10 4.45 1.86 3.17
CA LEU A 10 3.39 2.85 3.03
C LEU A 10 2.12 2.19 2.52
N VAL A 11 1.04 2.22 3.31
CA VAL A 11 -0.25 1.66 2.92
C VAL A 11 -0.95 2.59 1.93
N GLU A 12 -1.33 2.07 0.78
CA GLU A 12 -2.14 2.76 -0.21
C GLU A 12 -3.62 2.36 -0.08
N ILE A 13 -3.88 1.07 0.13
CA ILE A 13 -5.23 0.51 0.09
C ILE A 13 -5.51 -0.27 1.38
N PRO A 14 -6.38 0.25 2.28
CA PRO A 14 -6.76 -0.48 3.47
C PRO A 14 -7.52 -1.76 3.14
N ALA A 15 -7.37 -2.77 4.00
CA ALA A 15 -8.12 -4.01 3.95
C ALA A 15 -9.63 -3.74 3.87
N GLY A 16 -10.32 -4.51 3.03
CA GLY A 16 -11.74 -4.36 2.75
C GLY A 16 -12.09 -3.25 1.75
N SER A 17 -11.14 -2.41 1.34
CA SER A 17 -11.39 -1.38 0.32
C SER A 17 -11.60 -1.97 -1.08
N ARG A 18 -12.44 -1.29 -1.85
CA ARG A 18 -12.57 -1.46 -3.31
C ARG A 18 -11.96 -0.30 -4.09
N ASN A 19 -11.58 0.76 -3.40
CA ASN A 19 -10.89 1.89 -3.99
C ASN A 19 -9.41 1.55 -4.03
N LYS A 20 -8.87 1.47 -5.24
CA LYS A 20 -7.45 1.40 -5.49
C LYS A 20 -6.93 2.83 -5.45
N TYR A 21 -6.34 3.19 -4.32
CA TYR A 21 -5.53 4.38 -4.22
C TYR A 21 -4.09 4.06 -4.62
N GLU A 22 -3.37 5.07 -5.08
CA GLU A 22 -1.94 5.01 -5.36
C GLU A 22 -1.30 6.34 -4.95
N VAL A 23 -0.01 6.29 -4.61
CA VAL A 23 0.80 7.49 -4.50
C VAL A 23 1.20 7.96 -5.90
N ASP A 24 0.89 9.21 -6.20
CA ASP A 24 1.47 9.86 -7.37
C ASP A 24 2.96 10.15 -7.11
N GLU A 25 3.84 9.45 -7.83
CA GLU A 25 5.30 9.58 -7.70
C GLU A 25 5.81 11.02 -7.85
N ALA A 26 5.15 11.84 -8.67
CA ALA A 26 5.59 13.21 -8.92
C ALA A 26 5.26 14.14 -7.74
N THR A 27 4.18 13.87 -7.01
CA THR A 27 3.66 14.77 -5.97
C THR A 27 3.70 14.20 -4.56
N GLY A 28 3.90 12.89 -4.41
CA GLY A 28 3.84 12.17 -3.14
C GLY A 28 2.44 12.15 -2.52
N ARG A 29 1.38 12.43 -3.30
CA ARG A 29 0.00 12.51 -2.80
C ARG A 29 -0.73 11.21 -3.06
N ILE A 30 -1.55 10.80 -2.09
CA ILE A 30 -2.50 9.71 -2.28
C ILE A 30 -3.60 10.17 -3.25
N MET A 31 -3.76 9.42 -4.32
CA MET A 31 -4.73 9.66 -5.40
C MET A 31 -5.62 8.43 -5.54
N LEU A 32 -6.92 8.64 -5.82
CA LEU A 32 -7.79 7.55 -6.24
C LEU A 32 -7.53 7.25 -7.72
N ASP A 33 -6.90 6.12 -8.01
CA ASP A 33 -6.73 5.63 -9.38
C ASP A 33 -8.08 5.14 -9.93
N ARG A 34 -8.68 4.16 -9.26
CA ARG A 34 -9.97 3.60 -9.68
C ARG A 34 -10.71 2.86 -8.56
N MET A 35 -11.97 2.56 -8.80
CA MET A 35 -12.72 1.55 -8.04
C MET A 35 -12.64 0.20 -8.76
N LEU A 36 -12.41 -0.89 -8.01
CA LEU A 36 -12.41 -2.25 -8.56
C LEU A 36 -13.77 -2.58 -9.20
N PHE A 37 -13.74 -3.00 -10.48
CA PHE A 37 -14.93 -3.35 -11.25
C PHE A 37 -15.63 -4.61 -10.73
N THR A 38 -14.89 -5.51 -10.07
CA THR A 38 -15.43 -6.73 -9.47
C THR A 38 -15.96 -6.46 -8.07
N ALA A 39 -16.77 -7.39 -7.53
CA ALA A 39 -17.20 -7.38 -6.13
C ALA A 39 -16.07 -7.81 -5.15
N MET A 40 -14.82 -7.86 -5.61
CA MET A 40 -13.66 -8.18 -4.78
C MET A 40 -13.25 -6.97 -3.94
N ARG A 41 -12.56 -7.25 -2.84
CA ARG A 41 -11.97 -6.28 -1.91
C ARG A 41 -10.55 -6.72 -1.61
N TYR A 42 -9.67 -5.77 -1.29
CA TYR A 42 -8.33 -6.10 -0.81
C TYR A 42 -8.44 -6.86 0.52
N PRO A 43 -7.80 -8.03 0.68
CA PRO A 43 -7.96 -8.88 1.86
C PRO A 43 -7.15 -8.40 3.08
N ALA A 44 -6.14 -7.56 2.84
CA ALA A 44 -5.23 -6.99 3.83
C ALA A 44 -4.83 -5.58 3.38
N ASP A 45 -4.15 -4.83 4.24
CA ASP A 45 -3.61 -3.52 3.86
C ASP A 45 -2.55 -3.75 2.77
N TYR A 46 -2.68 -3.03 1.67
CA TYR A 46 -1.80 -3.12 0.53
C TYR A 46 -1.05 -1.81 0.34
N GLY A 47 0.21 -1.91 -0.02
CA GLY A 47 1.08 -0.78 -0.25
C GLY A 47 2.43 -1.24 -0.76
N TYR A 48 3.47 -0.42 -0.57
CA TYR A 48 4.80 -0.73 -1.06
C TYR A 48 5.89 -0.50 0.00
N ILE A 49 7.03 -1.17 -0.19
CA ILE A 49 8.19 -1.10 0.70
C ILE A 49 9.08 0.08 0.30
N GLU A 50 9.37 0.97 1.25
CA GLU A 50 10.23 2.13 1.02
C GLU A 50 11.67 1.72 0.64
N GLY A 51 12.24 2.42 -0.33
CA GLY A 51 13.65 2.25 -0.72
C GLY A 51 13.93 1.00 -1.56
N THR A 52 12.89 0.36 -2.11
CA THR A 52 13.02 -0.79 -3.01
C THR A 52 12.74 -0.41 -4.46
N LEU A 53 13.23 -1.23 -5.39
CA LEU A 53 12.96 -1.14 -6.82
C LEU A 53 12.80 -2.56 -7.37
N ALA A 54 11.63 -2.87 -7.88
CA ALA A 54 11.28 -4.15 -8.48
C ALA A 54 11.65 -4.17 -9.97
N GLU A 55 11.46 -5.33 -10.61
CA GLU A 55 11.85 -5.54 -12.02
C GLU A 55 10.94 -4.81 -13.02
N ASP A 56 9.74 -4.42 -12.60
CA ASP A 56 8.78 -3.66 -13.40
C ASP A 56 9.00 -2.13 -13.32
N GLY A 57 9.89 -1.68 -12.43
CA GLY A 57 10.24 -0.27 -12.27
C GLY A 57 9.56 0.41 -11.09
N ASP A 58 8.64 -0.27 -10.40
CA ASP A 58 7.94 0.24 -9.23
C ASP A 58 8.60 -0.25 -7.92
N PRO A 59 8.31 0.35 -6.75
CA PRO A 59 8.72 -0.22 -5.47
C PRO A 59 8.08 -1.61 -5.24
N LEU A 60 8.72 -2.47 -4.44
CA LEU A 60 8.17 -3.79 -4.12
C LEU A 60 6.86 -3.68 -3.34
N ASP A 61 5.81 -4.30 -3.87
CA ASP A 61 4.50 -4.40 -3.22
C ASP A 61 4.54 -5.25 -1.94
N ALA A 62 3.67 -4.91 -0.99
CA ALA A 62 3.47 -5.64 0.25
C ALA A 62 1.99 -5.75 0.63
N LEU A 63 1.64 -6.90 1.23
CA LEU A 63 0.40 -7.08 1.98
C LEU A 63 0.73 -7.13 3.47
N VAL A 64 0.15 -6.22 4.24
CA VAL A 64 0.35 -6.13 5.69
C VAL A 64 -0.86 -6.71 6.42
N LEU A 65 -0.62 -7.80 7.14
CA LEU A 65 -1.66 -8.51 7.89
C LEU A 65 -1.88 -7.85 9.25
N LEU A 66 -3.00 -7.15 9.41
CA LEU A 66 -3.40 -6.48 10.63
C LEU A 66 -4.77 -6.98 11.11
N GLY A 67 -5.07 -6.73 12.39
CA GLY A 67 -6.39 -7.04 12.96
C GLY A 67 -7.48 -6.07 12.49
N GLU A 68 -7.13 -4.81 12.25
CA GLU A 68 -8.04 -3.77 11.75
C GLU A 68 -7.36 -2.99 10.61
N PRO A 69 -8.11 -2.58 9.56
CA PRO A 69 -7.55 -1.81 8.45
C PRO A 69 -7.04 -0.45 8.93
N THR A 70 -5.97 0.05 8.31
CA THR A 70 -5.49 1.41 8.55
C THR A 70 -6.18 2.43 7.64
N PHE A 71 -5.43 3.39 7.09
CA PHE A 71 -5.88 4.43 6.19
C PHE A 71 -4.82 4.66 5.09
N PRO A 72 -5.22 5.14 3.89
CA PRO A 72 -4.25 5.46 2.84
C PRO A 72 -3.24 6.52 3.31
N GLY A 73 -1.95 6.26 3.11
CA GLY A 73 -0.84 7.08 3.59
C GLY A 73 -0.33 6.72 4.99
N CYS A 74 -0.84 5.64 5.61
CA CYS A 74 -0.32 5.14 6.88
C CYS A 74 1.03 4.43 6.67
N TRP A 75 2.02 4.73 7.52
CA TRP A 75 3.32 4.04 7.54
C TRP A 75 3.30 2.94 8.60
N ILE A 76 3.80 1.75 8.24
CA ILE A 76 3.92 0.57 9.10
C ILE A 76 5.36 0.08 9.13
#